data_AF-A0A8T5DMK3-F1
#
_entry.id   AF-A0A8T5DMK3-F1
#
_cell.length_a   1.000
_cell.length_b   1.000
_cell.length_c   1.000
_cell.angle_alpha   90.00
_cell.angle_beta   90.00
_cell.angle_gamma   90.00
#
_symmetry.space_group_name_H-M   'P 1'
#
loop_
_entity.id
_entity.type
_entity.pdbx_description
1 polymer ?
#
loop_
_entity_poly.entity_id
_entity_poly.type
_entity_poly.pdbx_seq_one_letter_code
_entity_poly.pdbx_strand_id
1 'polypeptide(L)' 'MEFETVKLPKQLMDSIRNTIEQTKMFSDEEDFINQSIIKQISKLNQGGE' A
#
# COMPACT_ATOMS: atom_id res chain seq x y z
N MET A 1 2.14 -14.37 11.63
CA MET A 1 2.42 -14.18 10.19
C MET A 1 3.90 -13.91 10.05
N GLU A 2 4.51 -14.38 8.95
CA GLU A 2 5.88 -14.02 8.61
C GLU A 2 5.86 -12.66 7.90
N PHE A 3 6.86 -11.81 8.18
CA PHE A 3 6.94 -10.45 7.64
C PHE A 3 8.26 -10.28 6.88
N GLU A 4 8.16 -9.69 5.69
CA GLU A 4 9.30 -9.31 4.87
C GLU A 4 9.57 -7.81 5.00
N THR A 5 10.84 -7.43 5.05
CA THR A 5 11.24 -6.01 5.14
C THR A 5 11.65 -5.49 3.77
N VAL A 6 10.98 -4.44 3.30
CA VAL A 6 11.32 -3.73 2.06
C VAL A 6 11.76 -2.29 2.35
N LYS A 7 12.80 -1.84 1.65
CA LYS A 7 13.27 -0.45 1.75
C LYS A 7 12.49 0.42 0.77
N LEU A 8 11.79 1.42 1.30
CA LEU A 8 11.06 2.41 0.49
C LEU A 8 11.74 3.78 0.57
N PRO A 9 11.78 4.56 -0.52
CA PRO A 9 12.28 5.93 -0.49
C PRO A 9 11.50 6.77 0.52
N LYS A 10 12.20 7.62 1.28
CA LYS A 10 11.56 8.49 2.29
C LYS A 10 10.44 9.35 1.69
N GLN A 11 10.68 9.95 0.52
CA GLN A 11 9.69 10.79 -0.17
C GLN A 11 8.39 10.04 -0.51
N LEU A 12 8.50 8.74 -0.82
CA LEU A 12 7.33 7.90 -1.05
C LEU A 12 6.54 7.67 0.25
N MET A 13 7.23 7.34 1.34
CA MET A 13 6.58 7.19 2.66
C MET A 13 5.91 8.48 3.12
N ASP A 14 6.54 9.64 2.89
CA ASP A 14 5.95 10.94 3.23
C ASP A 14 4.68 11.21 2.39
N SER A 15 4.68 10.82 1.12
CA SER A 15 3.50 10.91 0.25
C SER A 15 2.37 9.97 0.69
N ILE A 16 2.71 8.76 1.15
CA ILE A 16 1.76 7.80 1.71
C ILE A 16 1.10 8.37 2.96
N ARG A 17 1.87 8.91 3.90
CA ARG A 17 1.34 9.56 5.12
C ARG A 17 0.39 10.70 4.80
N ASN A 18 0.79 11.60 3.91
CA ASN A 18 -0.07 12.70 3.47
C ASN A 18 -1.39 12.19 2.87
N THR A 19 -1.34 11.11 2.10
CA THR A 19 -2.54 10.50 1.50
C THR A 19 -3.46 9.91 2.58
N ILE A 20 -2.91 9.24 3.58
CA ILE A 20 -3.68 8.65 4.69
C ILE A 20 -4.37 9.77 5.49
N GLU A 21 -3.63 10.82 5.84
CA GLU A 21 -4.18 11.97 6.58
C GLU A 21 -5.31 12.69 5.84
N GLN A 22 -5.16 12.87 4.52
CA GLN A 22 -6.16 13.56 3.69
C GLN A 22 -7.41 12.72 3.45
N THR A 23 -7.24 11.43 3.18
CA THR A 23 -8.35 10.56 2.78
C THR A 23 -9.09 9.95 3.97
N LYS A 24 -8.40 9.72 5.09
CA LYS A 24 -8.93 9.00 6.27
C LYS A 24 -9.54 7.63 5.92
N MET A 25 -9.12 7.05 4.79
CA MET A 25 -9.62 5.77 4.30
C MET A 25 -8.84 4.57 4.84
N PHE A 26 -7.66 4.81 5.39
CA PHE A 26 -6.72 3.79 5.85
C PHE A 26 -6.34 4.08 7.29
N SER A 27 -6.04 3.02 8.04
CA SER A 27 -5.74 3.13 9.47
C SER A 27 -4.32 3.68 9.70
N ASP A 28 -3.36 3.24 8.90
CA ASP A 28 -1.95 3.58 8.99
C ASP A 28 -1.22 3.27 7.66
N GLU A 29 0.10 3.45 7.63
CA GLU A 29 0.92 3.15 6.46
C GLU A 29 0.92 1.67 6.07
N GLU A 30 0.82 0.76 7.04
CA GLU A 30 0.83 -0.68 6.78
C GLU A 30 -0.47 -1.12 6.09
N ASP A 31 -1.62 -0.67 6.59
CA ASP A 31 -2.93 -0.90 5.98
C ASP A 31 -2.97 -0.33 4.55
N PHE A 32 -2.51 0.91 4.36
CA PHE A 32 -2.41 1.51 3.03
C PHE A 32 -1.59 0.65 2.06
N ILE A 33 -0.39 0.23 2.46
CA ILE A 33 0.53 -0.56 1.63
C ILE A 33 -0.08 -1.93 1.33
N ASN A 34 -0.61 -2.63 2.33
CA ASN A 34 -1.20 -3.95 2.17
C ASN A 34 -2.42 -3.91 1.23
N GLN A 35 -3.36 -2.99 1.45
CA GLN A 35 -4.53 -2.83 0.57
C GLN A 35 -4.12 -2.47 -0.86
N SER A 36 -3.10 -1.63 -1.01
CA SER A 36 -2.57 -1.24 -2.32
C SER A 36 -1.96 -2.43 -3.06
N ILE A 37 -1.14 -3.24 -2.38
CA ILE A 37 -0.54 -4.45 -2.96
C ILE A 37 -1.62 -5.46 -3.36
N ILE A 38 -2.55 -5.76 -2.45
CA ILE A 38 -3.69 -6.67 -2.70
C ILE A 38 -4.47 -6.21 -3.93
N LYS A 39 -4.78 -4.91 -4.03
CA LYS A 39 -5.51 -4.34 -5.16
C LYS A 39 -4.77 -4.55 -6.49
N GLN A 40 -3.45 -4.38 -6.53
CA GLN A 40 -2.67 -4.59 -7.75
C GLN A 40 -2.58 -6.07 -8.12
N ILE A 41 -2.35 -6.96 -7.14
CA ILE A 41 -2.34 -8.41 -7.38
C ILE A 41 -3.69 -8.89 -7.91
N SER A 42 -4.80 -8.46 -7.30
CA SER A 42 -6.15 -8.84 -7.75
C SER A 42 -6.44 -8.38 -9.18
N LYS A 43 -5.97 -7.18 -9.57
CA LYS A 43 -6.10 -6.70 -10.96
C LYS A 43 -5.34 -7.55 -11.95
N LEU A 44 -4.12 -7.97 -11.60
CA LEU A 44 -3.31 -8.85 -12.46
C LEU A 44 -3.94 -10.24 -12.60
N ASN A 45 -4.46 -10.79 -11.50
CA ASN A 45 -5.10 -12.11 -11.51
C ASN A 45 -6.46 -12.14 -12.22
N GLN A 46 -7.14 -11.00 -12.34
CA GLN A 46 -8.41 -10.87 -13.08
C GLN A 46 -8.20 -10.42 -14.54
N GLY A 47 -6.98 -10.03 -14.91
CA GLY A 47 -6.62 -9.50 -16.22
C GLY A 47 -5.65 -10.38 -17.02
N GLY A 48 -5.46 -11.65 -16.63
CA GLY A 48 -4.89 -12.66 -17.50
C GLY A 48 -6.00 -13.24 -18.37
N GLU A 49 -6.01 -12.85 -19.66
CA GLU A 49 -6.81 -13.48 -20.72
C GLU A 49 -6.54 -14.99 -20.81
#